data_AF-A0A427AAR8-F1
#
_entry.id   AF-A0A427AAR8-F1
#
_cell.length_a   1.000
_cell.length_b   1.000
_cell.length_c   1.000
_cell.angle_alpha   90.00
_cell.angle_beta   90.00
_cell.angle_gamma   90.00
#
_symmetry.space_group_name_H-M   'P 1'
#
loop_
_entity.id
_entity.type
_entity.pdbx_description
1 polymer ?
#
loop_
_entity_poly.entity_id
_entity_poly.type
_entity_poly.pdbx_seq_one_letter_code
_entity_poly.pdbx_strand_id
1 'polypeptide(L)'
;MTPLVPLRVHTVLISTQHDETVTNDEIATDLKEHVIKLVIPEQYLDEKTSFHLMAMLGLPAARSSSTPTAVGEPMAVAPSPARTRPRLTVATPTSLGRQAAKSIVAGGLARRCIDEAMELDEGST
;
A
#
# COMPACT_ATOMS: atom_id res chain seq x y z
N MET A 1 26.66 6.07 6.19
CA MET A 1 25.32 5.49 5.98
C MET A 1 25.18 5.09 4.52
N THR A 2 25.08 3.80 4.21
CA THR A 2 24.91 3.30 2.83
C THR A 2 23.50 3.61 2.33
N PRO A 3 23.33 4.01 1.05
CA PRO A 3 22.00 4.17 0.46
C PRO A 3 21.28 2.82 0.43
N LEU A 4 19.97 2.83 0.70
CA LEU A 4 19.15 1.64 0.53
C LEU A 4 18.82 1.49 -0.96
N VAL A 5 19.60 0.67 -1.67
CA VAL A 5 19.43 0.42 -3.10
C VAL A 5 18.82 -0.97 -3.27
N PRO A 6 17.61 -1.08 -3.87
CA PRO A 6 17.03 -2.39 -4.16
C PRO A 6 17.89 -3.11 -5.20
N LEU A 7 18.15 -4.41 -4.98
CA LEU A 7 18.99 -5.22 -5.86
C LEU A 7 18.15 -6.05 -6.84
N ARG A 8 17.16 -6.80 -6.34
CA ARG A 8 16.27 -7.65 -7.14
C ARG A 8 14.96 -7.93 -6.41
N VAL A 9 13.93 -8.32 -7.14
CA VAL A 9 12.71 -8.91 -6.57
C VAL A 9 12.91 -10.41 -6.40
N HIS A 10 12.78 -10.89 -5.16
CA HIS A 10 12.96 -12.31 -4.85
C HIS A 10 11.72 -13.14 -5.15
N THR A 11 10.55 -12.67 -4.72
CA THR A 11 9.29 -13.42 -4.82
C THR A 11 8.14 -12.48 -5.10
N VAL A 12 7.31 -12.86 -6.08
CA VAL A 12 6.05 -12.18 -6.40
C VAL A 12 4.92 -13.15 -6.13
N LEU A 13 4.02 -12.77 -5.23
CA LEU A 13 2.80 -13.51 -4.90
C LEU A 13 1.61 -12.66 -5.31
N ILE A 14 0.74 -13.21 -6.15
CA ILE A 14 -0.50 -12.57 -6.56
C ILE A 14 -1.64 -13.55 -6.34
N SER A 15 -2.59 -13.16 -5.49
CA SER A 15 -3.89 -13.83 -5.36
C SER A 15 -4.97 -12.94 -5.96
N THR A 16 -5.62 -13.43 -7.00
CA THR A 16 -6.70 -12.68 -7.67
C THR A 16 -7.99 -13.48 -7.68
N GLN A 17 -9.09 -12.75 -7.54
CA GLN A 17 -10.43 -13.27 -7.76
C GLN A 17 -10.69 -13.29 -9.27
N HIS A 18 -11.23 -14.40 -9.76
CA HIS A 18 -11.58 -14.59 -11.17
C HIS A 18 -12.93 -15.29 -11.28
N ASP A 19 -13.51 -15.22 -12.49
CA ASP A 19 -14.73 -15.94 -12.84
C ASP A 19 -14.44 -17.43 -13.10
N GLU A 20 -15.46 -18.29 -12.95
CA GLU A 20 -15.38 -19.75 -13.13
C GLU A 20 -14.99 -20.18 -14.54
N THR A 21 -15.12 -19.27 -15.49
CA THR A 21 -14.92 -19.52 -16.92
C THR A 21 -13.45 -19.47 -17.35
N VAL A 22 -12.56 -18.92 -16.50
CA VAL A 22 -11.16 -18.67 -16.86
C VAL A 22 -10.24 -19.74 -16.26
N THR A 23 -9.34 -20.26 -17.08
CA THR A 23 -8.37 -21.27 -16.61
C THR A 23 -7.20 -20.63 -15.87
N ASN A 24 -6.56 -21.40 -14.99
CA ASN A 24 -5.41 -20.92 -14.21
C ASN A 24 -4.21 -20.56 -15.11
N ASP A 25 -4.06 -21.21 -16.27
CA ASP A 25 -2.96 -20.96 -17.20
C ASP A 25 -3.15 -19.63 -17.96
N GLU A 26 -4.38 -19.30 -18.34
CA GLU A 26 -4.74 -18.00 -18.91
C GLU A 26 -4.47 -16.88 -17.90
N ILE A 27 -4.91 -17.04 -16.65
CA ILE A 27 -4.67 -16.06 -15.58
C ILE A 27 -3.17 -15.88 -15.32
N ALA A 28 -2.41 -16.97 -15.26
CA ALA A 28 -0.97 -16.89 -15.06
C ALA A 28 -0.27 -16.14 -16.19
N THR A 29 -0.75 -16.29 -17.42
CA THR A 29 -0.20 -15.62 -18.61
C THR A 29 -0.58 -14.14 -18.62
N ASP A 30 -1.85 -13.84 -18.38
CA ASP A 30 -2.36 -12.46 -18.35
C ASP A 30 -1.73 -11.64 -17.23
N LEU A 31 -1.56 -12.23 -16.03
CA LEU A 31 -0.88 -11.55 -14.92
C LEU A 31 0.60 -11.28 -15.24
N LYS A 32 1.27 -12.17 -15.97
CA LYS A 32 2.66 -11.94 -16.38
C LYS A 32 2.77 -10.79 -17.39
N GLU A 33 1.94 -10.80 -18.43
CA GLU A 33 2.01 -9.81 -19.51
C GLU A 33 1.46 -8.44 -19.09
N HIS A 34 0.28 -8.40 -18.48
CA HIS A 34 -0.43 -7.14 -18.25
C HIS A 34 -0.11 -6.49 -16.91
N VAL A 35 0.39 -7.24 -15.93
CA VAL A 35 0.66 -6.74 -14.57
C VAL A 35 2.15 -6.74 -14.27
N ILE A 36 2.80 -7.90 -14.32
CA ILE A 36 4.19 -8.04 -13.84
C ILE A 36 5.16 -7.25 -14.71
N LYS A 37 5.10 -7.39 -16.04
CA LYS A 37 5.98 -6.65 -16.96
C LYS A 37 5.74 -5.14 -16.96
N LEU A 38 4.51 -4.70 -16.67
CA LEU A 38 4.16 -3.28 -16.67
C LEU A 38 4.56 -2.58 -15.37
N VAL A 39 4.45 -3.27 -14.24
CA VAL A 39 4.66 -2.69 -12.90
C VAL A 39 6.09 -2.86 -12.41
N ILE A 40 6.73 -3.99 -12.70
CA ILE A 40 8.07 -4.31 -12.21
C ILE A 40 9.08 -4.04 -13.33
N PRO A 41 10.01 -3.08 -13.14
CA PRO A 41 11.10 -2.85 -14.09
C PRO A 41 11.93 -4.12 -14.33
N GLU A 42 12.28 -4.39 -15.59
CA GLU A 42 13.05 -5.58 -15.99
C GLU A 42 14.38 -5.71 -15.25
N GLN A 43 15.01 -4.59 -14.87
CA GLN A 43 16.26 -4.56 -14.08
C GLN A 43 16.16 -5.25 -12.71
N TYR A 44 14.95 -5.53 -12.21
CA TYR A 44 14.73 -6.22 -10.93
C TYR A 44 14.18 -7.64 -11.08
N LEU A 45 13.92 -8.09 -12.32
CA LEU A 45 13.39 -9.42 -12.62
C LEU A 45 14.51 -10.30 -13.20
N ASP A 46 14.79 -11.39 -12.51
CA ASP A 46 15.78 -12.39 -12.94
C ASP A 46 15.12 -13.77 -13.08
N GLU A 47 15.83 -14.71 -13.71
CA GLU A 47 15.41 -16.13 -13.78
C GLU A 47 15.22 -16.77 -12.39
N LYS A 48 15.81 -16.17 -11.34
CA LYS A 48 15.71 -16.62 -9.95
C LYS A 48 14.47 -16.05 -9.22
N THR A 49 13.67 -15.20 -9.85
CA THR A 49 12.47 -14.63 -9.23
C THR A 49 11.35 -15.67 -9.18
N SER A 50 10.91 -16.01 -7.97
CA SER A 50 9.82 -16.98 -7.77
C SER A 50 8.47 -16.32 -7.96
N PHE A 51 7.66 -16.85 -8.89
CA PHE A 51 6.29 -16.39 -9.13
C PHE A 51 5.28 -17.40 -8.56
N HIS A 52 4.47 -16.94 -7.62
CA HIS A 52 3.33 -17.69 -7.09
C HIS A 52 2.05 -16.98 -7.50
N LEU A 53 1.37 -17.50 -8.53
CA LEU A 53 0.14 -16.93 -9.05
C LEU A 53 -1.00 -17.88 -8.66
N MET A 54 -1.90 -17.40 -7.80
CA MET A 54 -3.01 -18.18 -7.28
C MET A 54 -4.32 -17.56 -7.73
N ALA A 55 -5.09 -18.34 -8.47
CA ALA A 55 -6.44 -17.99 -8.87
C ALA A 55 -7.41 -18.55 -7.83
N MET A 56 -8.09 -17.68 -7.08
CA MET A 56 -9.18 -18.08 -6.18
C MET A 56 -10.51 -17.81 -6.87
N LEU A 57 -11.35 -18.84 -6.94
CA LEU A 57 -12.68 -18.74 -7.53
C LEU A 57 -13.56 -17.79 -6.73
N GLY A 58 -14.15 -16.82 -7.42
CA GLY A 58 -14.79 -15.70 -6.78
C GLY A 58 -16.26 -15.88 -6.44
N LEU A 59 -16.59 -16.34 -5.23
CA LEU A 59 -17.85 -15.94 -4.60
C LEU A 59 -17.73 -14.52 -4.00
N PRO A 60 -18.81 -13.73 -3.94
CA PRO A 60 -18.80 -12.47 -3.21
C PRO A 60 -18.48 -12.72 -1.73
N ALA A 61 -17.25 -12.37 -1.34
CA ALA A 61 -16.77 -12.12 0.01
C ALA A 61 -16.94 -13.28 1.02
N ALA A 62 -15.91 -14.13 1.15
CA ALA A 62 -15.50 -14.64 2.46
C ALA A 62 -14.84 -13.49 3.27
N ARG A 63 -15.60 -12.43 3.54
CA ARG A 63 -15.33 -11.46 4.58
C ARG A 63 -16.58 -11.38 5.42
N SER A 64 -16.60 -12.05 6.57
CA SER A 64 -17.43 -11.53 7.65
C SER A 64 -16.87 -10.13 7.95
N SER A 65 -17.62 -9.09 7.61
CA SER A 65 -17.30 -7.76 8.11
C SER A 65 -17.62 -7.73 9.61
N SER A 66 -16.88 -8.45 10.43
CA SER A 66 -16.78 -8.09 11.83
C SER A 66 -15.77 -6.96 11.89
N THR A 67 -16.25 -5.72 11.84
CA THR A 67 -15.55 -4.66 12.55
C THR A 67 -15.34 -5.16 13.98
N PRO A 68 -14.11 -5.36 14.48
CA PRO A 68 -13.95 -5.44 15.91
C PRO A 68 -14.25 -4.02 16.42
N THR A 69 -15.46 -3.81 16.95
CA THR A 69 -15.63 -2.77 17.96
C THR A 69 -14.79 -3.26 19.13
N ALA A 70 -13.52 -2.87 19.15
CA ALA A 70 -12.64 -3.10 20.27
C ALA A 70 -13.27 -2.39 21.46
N VAL A 71 -13.91 -3.18 22.33
CA VAL A 71 -14.30 -2.72 23.64
C VAL A 71 -12.99 -2.54 24.42
N GLY A 72 -12.57 -1.28 24.53
CA GLY A 72 -11.65 -0.81 25.56
C GLY A 72 -10.18 -1.20 25.44
N GLU A 73 -9.45 -0.64 24.47
CA GLU A 73 -8.07 -0.16 24.65
C GLU A 73 -7.84 1.03 23.69
N PRO A 74 -7.20 2.14 24.12
CA PRO A 74 -7.04 3.32 23.28
C PRO A 74 -5.89 3.10 22.30
N MET A 75 -6.16 2.41 21.19
CA MET A 75 -5.32 2.44 20.01
C MET A 75 -5.76 3.63 19.15
N ALA A 76 -4.84 4.53 18.81
CA ALA A 76 -5.10 5.66 17.93
C ALA A 76 -5.62 5.16 16.57
N VAL A 77 -6.94 5.17 16.40
CA VAL A 77 -7.59 4.88 15.12
C VAL A 77 -7.42 6.12 14.25
N ALA A 78 -6.49 6.06 13.31
CA ALA A 78 -6.46 7.01 12.21
C ALA A 78 -7.78 6.87 11.42
N PRO A 79 -8.60 7.93 11.28
CA PRO A 79 -9.88 7.83 10.59
C PRO A 79 -9.65 7.49 9.10
N SER A 80 -10.43 6.52 8.60
CA SER A 80 -10.43 6.19 7.17
C SER A 80 -10.91 7.38 6.35
N PRO A 81 -10.13 7.87 5.35
CA PRO A 81 -10.45 9.08 4.60
C PRO A 81 -11.63 8.93 3.61
N ALA A 82 -12.24 7.74 3.53
CA ALA A 82 -13.17 7.39 2.46
C ALA A 82 -14.62 7.88 2.65
N ARG A 83 -14.98 8.52 3.77
CA ARG A 83 -16.41 8.80 4.07
C ARG A 83 -16.75 10.16 4.68
N THR A 84 -16.02 11.20 4.33
CA THR A 84 -16.45 12.57 4.64
C THR A 84 -16.43 13.43 3.39
N ARG A 85 -17.58 14.06 3.09
CA ARG A 85 -17.71 15.07 2.03
C ARG A 85 -16.61 16.14 2.22
N PRO A 86 -15.96 16.63 1.17
CA PRO A 86 -14.89 17.62 1.31
C PRO A 86 -15.48 18.93 1.82
N ARG A 87 -15.44 19.14 3.14
CA ARG A 87 -15.71 20.43 3.78
C ARG A 87 -14.34 21.08 3.94
N LEU A 88 -13.97 21.95 3.00
CA LEU A 88 -12.73 22.76 2.95
C LEU A 88 -11.69 22.33 4.01
N THR A 89 -11.04 21.19 3.79
CA THR A 89 -10.22 20.54 4.82
C THR A 89 -8.88 21.24 4.88
N VAL A 90 -8.56 21.86 6.02
CA VAL A 90 -7.18 22.11 6.43
C VAL A 90 -6.42 20.80 6.25
N ALA A 91 -5.27 20.85 5.57
CA ALA A 91 -4.45 19.67 5.33
C ALA A 91 -4.21 18.95 6.67
N THR A 92 -4.53 17.65 6.74
CA THR A 92 -4.31 16.88 7.97
C THR A 92 -2.81 16.87 8.28
N PRO A 93 -2.41 16.84 9.57
CA PRO A 93 -1.00 16.83 9.96
C PRO A 93 -0.20 15.71 9.26
N THR A 94 -0.83 14.56 9.00
CA THR A 94 -0.22 13.45 8.23
C THR A 94 0.06 13.79 6.77
N SER A 95 -0.85 14.50 6.10
CA SER A 95 -0.66 14.92 4.70
C SER A 95 0.42 15.99 4.58
N LEU A 96 0.48 16.89 5.56
CA LEU A 96 1.49 17.95 5.64
C LEU A 96 2.88 17.37 5.97
N GLY A 97 2.96 16.46 6.95
CA GLY A 97 4.19 15.72 7.28
C GLY A 97 4.75 14.98 6.07
N ARG A 98 3.88 14.26 5.34
CA ARG A 98 4.24 13.62 4.06
C ARG A 98 4.78 14.61 3.03
N GLN A 99 4.16 15.78 2.87
CA GLN A 99 4.60 16.80 1.92
C GLN A 99 5.97 17.38 2.31
N ALA A 100 6.19 17.63 3.60
CA ALA A 100 7.47 18.10 4.13
C ALA A 100 8.57 17.06 3.93
N ALA A 101 8.34 15.79 4.32
CA ALA A 101 9.29 14.70 4.14
C ALA A 101 9.65 14.50 2.66
N LYS A 102 8.67 14.58 1.76
CA LYS A 102 8.90 14.50 0.31
C LYS A 102 9.77 15.65 -0.20
N SER A 103 9.58 16.86 0.33
CA SER A 103 10.36 18.05 -0.05
C SER A 103 11.81 17.96 0.44
N ILE A 104 12.05 17.45 1.64
CA ILE A 104 13.41 17.24 2.20
C ILE A 104 14.20 16.23 1.35
N VAL A 105 13.56 15.12 0.96
CA VAL A 105 14.22 14.10 0.13
C VAL A 105 14.42 14.59 -1.30
N ALA A 106 13.41 15.25 -1.89
CA ALA A 106 13.51 15.80 -3.25
C ALA A 106 14.54 16.96 -3.34
N GLY A 107 14.69 17.74 -2.27
CA GLY A 107 15.70 18.78 -2.15
C GLY A 107 17.12 18.28 -1.90
N GLY A 108 17.33 16.95 -1.79
CA GLY A 108 18.65 16.35 -1.59
C GLY A 108 19.24 16.53 -0.18
N LEU A 109 18.45 17.04 0.77
CA LEU A 109 18.89 17.26 2.15
C LEU A 109 19.04 15.95 2.93
N ALA A 110 18.26 14.92 2.57
CA ALA A 110 18.35 13.58 3.15
C ALA A 110 17.99 12.49 2.13
N ARG A 111 18.53 11.28 2.33
CA ARG A 111 18.16 10.10 1.52
C ARG A 111 16.91 9.38 2.03
N ARG A 112 16.56 9.56 3.31
CA ARG A 112 15.34 9.10 3.97
C ARG A 112 14.99 10.09 5.07
N CYS A 113 13.70 10.34 5.26
CA CYS A 113 13.16 11.23 6.28
C CYS A 113 12.04 10.48 7.01
N ILE A 114 12.07 10.53 8.35
CA ILE A 114 11.00 10.05 9.21
C ILE A 114 10.46 11.31 9.91
N ASP A 115 9.19 11.62 9.69
CA ASP A 115 8.49 12.73 10.29
C ASP A 115 7.60 12.26 11.45
N GLU A 116 7.62 13.00 12.55
CA GLU A 116 6.59 12.91 13.58
C GLU A 116 5.81 14.22 13.58
N ALA A 117 4.49 14.12 13.45
CA ALA A 117 3.58 15.24 13.57
C ALA A 117 2.83 15.11 14.90
N MET A 118 3.02 16.09 15.77
CA MET A 118 2.29 16.20 17.03
C MET A 118 1.10 17.13 16.82
N GLU A 119 -0.10 16.68 17.14
CA GLU A 119 -1.25 17.58 17.26
C GLU A 119 -1.05 18.42 18.53
N LEU A 120 -1.00 19.74 18.36
CA LEU A 120 -1.03 20.65 19.49
C LEU A 120 -2.48 20.70 19.97
N ASP A 121 -2.74 20.13 21.14
CA ASP A 121 -4.01 20.29 21.82
C ASP A 121 -4.13 21.78 22.21
N GLU A 122 -4.92 22.53 21.45
CA GLU A 122 -5.26 23.90 21.79
C GLU A 122 -6.20 23.84 23.00
N GLY A 123 -5.60 23.80 24.19
CA GLY A 123 -6.30 23.65 25.46
C GLY A 123 -7.49 24.61 25.54
N SER A 124 -8.68 24.03 25.75
CA SER A 124 -9.90 24.77 26.01
C SER A 124 -9.66 25.69 27.20
N THR A 125 -9.62 26.99 26.94
CA THR A 125 -9.63 28.05 27.96
C THR A 125 -11.03 28.23 28.51
#